data_AF-A0A3M1ML45-F1
#
_entry.id   AF-A0A3M1ML45-F1
#
_cell.length_a   1.000
_cell.length_b   1.000
_cell.length_c   1.000
_cell.angle_alpha   90.00
_cell.angle_beta   90.00
_cell.angle_gamma   90.00
#
_symmetry.space_group_name_H-M   'P 1'
#
loop_
_entity.id
_entity.type
_entity.pdbx_description
1 polymer ?
#
loop_
_entity_poly.entity_id
_entity_poly.type
_entity_poly.pdbx_seq_one_letter_code
_entity_poly.pdbx_strand_id
1 'polypeptide(L)'
;PADCLRMIETTGVSGVTVARGAIGNPWIFQQARCLAETGQLPAPPSVLEQRAVLEEHWRLAVQLYGEERAGRLMRKFGIKYAASHPQYEEIRSGFAQVRGTEDWWQVLQRWYAVDGPGCYPPTHLHAAYGSGCADSSDSACK
;
A
#
# COMPACT_ATOMS: atom_id res chain seq x y z
N PRO A 1 -5.13 -9.71 1.66
CA PRO A 1 -4.53 -10.97 2.18
C PRO A 1 -5.53 -12.13 2.33
N ALA A 2 -6.66 -11.91 3.02
CA ALA A 2 -7.67 -12.96 3.23
C ALA A 2 -8.23 -13.56 1.92
N ASP A 3 -8.43 -12.71 0.90
CA ASP A 3 -8.86 -13.16 -0.42
C ASP A 3 -7.92 -14.19 -1.06
N CYS A 4 -6.61 -14.15 -0.73
CA CYS A 4 -5.64 -15.12 -1.22
C CYS A 4 -5.95 -16.53 -0.69
N LEU A 5 -6.19 -16.64 0.63
CA LEU A 5 -6.49 -17.91 1.28
C LEU A 5 -7.85 -18.43 0.85
N ARG A 6 -8.87 -17.56 0.80
CA ARG A 6 -10.22 -17.93 0.34
C ARG A 6 -10.19 -18.49 -1.08
N MET A 7 -9.41 -17.90 -1.98
CA MET A 7 -9.28 -18.40 -3.36
C MET A 7 -8.64 -19.79 -3.41
N ILE A 8 -7.56 -20.02 -2.65
CA ILE A 8 -6.91 -21.34 -2.54
C ILE A 8 -7.90 -22.38 -2.00
N GLU A 9 -8.58 -22.07 -0.90
CA GLU A 9 -9.55 -22.98 -0.26
C GLU A 9 -10.72 -23.33 -1.18
N THR A 10 -11.28 -22.33 -1.87
CA THR A 10 -12.48 -22.51 -2.70
C THR A 10 -12.18 -23.25 -3.99
N THR A 11 -10.99 -23.08 -4.57
CA THR A 11 -10.66 -23.59 -5.92
C THR A 11 -9.68 -24.76 -5.92
N GLY A 12 -8.97 -25.01 -4.82
CA GLY A 12 -7.94 -26.05 -4.73
C GLY A 12 -6.65 -25.74 -5.51
N VAL A 13 -6.47 -24.51 -5.99
CA VAL A 13 -5.22 -24.11 -6.68
C VAL A 13 -4.03 -24.12 -5.74
N SER A 14 -2.85 -24.43 -6.27
CA SER A 14 -1.60 -24.46 -5.47
C SER A 14 -1.07 -23.07 -5.11
N GLY A 15 -1.60 -22.01 -5.71
CA GLY A 15 -1.16 -20.65 -5.45
C GLY A 15 -2.02 -19.60 -6.14
N VAL A 16 -1.82 -18.35 -5.74
CA VAL A 16 -2.54 -17.18 -6.25
C VAL A 16 -1.57 -16.05 -6.55
N THR A 17 -1.93 -15.18 -7.49
CA THR A 17 -1.18 -13.98 -7.82
C THR A 17 -1.92 -12.74 -7.31
N VAL A 18 -1.19 -11.82 -6.68
CA VAL A 18 -1.71 -10.53 -6.25
C VAL A 18 -1.25 -9.46 -7.23
N ALA A 19 -2.19 -8.87 -7.97
CA ALA A 19 -1.90 -7.81 -8.93
C ALA A 19 -2.20 -6.41 -8.33
N ARG A 20 -3.42 -5.89 -8.53
CA ARG A 20 -3.80 -4.53 -8.10
C ARG A 20 -3.62 -4.28 -6.61
N GLY A 21 -3.90 -5.28 -5.77
CA GLY A 21 -3.76 -5.18 -4.31
C GLY A 21 -2.33 -5.04 -3.81
N ALA A 22 -1.32 -5.28 -4.65
CA ALA A 22 0.09 -5.05 -4.31
C ALA A 22 0.56 -3.62 -4.61
N ILE A 23 -0.19 -2.84 -5.40
CA ILE A 23 0.20 -1.50 -5.83
C ILE A 23 0.07 -0.53 -4.64
N GLY A 24 1.20 -0.13 -4.05
CA GLY A 24 1.22 0.71 -2.84
C GLY A 24 1.04 -0.08 -1.53
N ASN A 25 0.92 -1.41 -1.61
CA ASN A 25 0.90 -2.32 -0.47
C ASN A 25 1.76 -3.57 -0.75
N PRO A 26 3.10 -3.43 -0.89
CA PRO A 26 3.98 -4.57 -1.09
C PRO A 26 4.00 -5.54 0.10
N TRP A 27 3.59 -5.11 1.30
CA TRP A 27 3.50 -5.97 2.49
C TRP A 27 2.41 -7.05 2.37
N ILE A 28 1.52 -6.97 1.39
CA ILE A 28 0.44 -7.94 1.16
C ILE A 28 0.95 -9.39 1.07
N PHE A 29 2.17 -9.61 0.57
CA PHE A 29 2.77 -10.93 0.46
C PHE A 29 3.15 -11.50 1.84
N GLN A 30 3.82 -10.70 2.68
CA GLN A 30 4.14 -11.09 4.06
C GLN A 30 2.85 -11.26 4.88
N GLN A 31 1.88 -10.37 4.71
CA GLN A 31 0.58 -10.45 5.38
C GLN A 31 -0.18 -11.73 5.01
N ALA A 32 -0.20 -12.10 3.73
CA ALA A 32 -0.84 -13.34 3.27
C ALA A 32 -0.13 -14.58 3.84
N ARG A 33 1.21 -14.57 3.88
CA ARG A 33 2.00 -15.66 4.47
C ARG A 33 1.74 -15.79 5.97
N CYS A 34 1.82 -14.70 6.73
CA CYS A 34 1.59 -14.69 8.16
C CYS A 34 0.16 -15.15 8.51
N LEU A 35 -0.83 -14.72 7.73
CA LEU A 35 -2.21 -15.17 7.89
C LEU A 35 -2.36 -16.68 7.63
N ALA A 36 -1.68 -17.22 6.62
CA ALA A 36 -1.70 -18.65 6.31
C ALA A 36 -1.01 -19.50 7.40
N GLU A 37 0.07 -18.99 8.00
CA GLU A 37 0.86 -19.71 9.01
C GLU A 37 0.25 -19.63 10.41
N THR A 38 -0.31 -18.48 10.78
CA THR A 38 -0.72 -18.18 12.17
C THR A 38 -2.23 -18.01 12.35
N GLY A 39 -2.98 -17.85 11.27
CA GLY A 39 -4.39 -17.45 11.31
C GLY A 39 -4.62 -15.99 11.72
N GLN A 40 -3.55 -15.20 11.89
CA GLN A 40 -3.62 -13.80 12.31
C GLN A 40 -2.91 -12.89 11.30
N LEU A 41 -3.43 -11.67 11.13
CA LEU A 41 -2.73 -10.64 10.39
C LEU A 41 -1.61 -10.02 11.26
N PRO A 42 -0.44 -9.71 10.68
CA PRO A 42 0.58 -8.98 11.42
C PRO A 42 0.10 -7.55 11.73
N ALA A 43 0.88 -6.78 12.47
CA ALA A 43 0.64 -5.34 12.54
C ALA A 43 0.77 -4.69 11.14
N PRO A 44 0.02 -3.62 10.84
CA PRO A 44 0.29 -2.82 9.65
C PRO A 44 1.71 -2.23 9.72
N PRO A 45 2.35 -1.95 8.57
CA PRO A 45 3.72 -1.45 8.57
C PRO A 45 3.80 -0.10 9.27
N SER A 46 4.76 0.09 10.17
CA SER A 46 5.00 1.36 10.84
C SER A 46 5.33 2.47 9.84
N VAL A 47 5.28 3.72 10.28
CA VAL A 47 5.65 4.87 9.43
C VAL A 47 7.08 4.72 8.91
N LEU A 48 8.03 4.27 9.73
CA LEU A 48 9.41 4.05 9.27
C LEU A 48 9.57 2.82 8.36
N GLU A 49 8.81 1.76 8.57
CA GLU A 49 8.79 0.63 7.63
C GLU A 49 8.24 1.04 6.26
N GLN A 50 7.20 1.90 6.24
CA GLN A 50 6.69 2.53 5.02
C GLN A 50 7.76 3.40 4.34
N ARG A 51 8.47 4.22 5.14
CA ARG A 51 9.57 5.06 4.65
C ARG A 51 10.63 4.21 3.94
N ALA A 52 11.13 3.15 4.58
CA ALA A 52 12.19 2.31 4.05
C ALA A 52 11.80 1.72 2.67
N VAL A 53 10.55 1.27 2.53
CA VAL A 53 10.03 0.74 1.26
C VAL A 53 9.88 1.84 0.20
N LEU A 54 9.43 3.04 0.58
CA LEU A 54 9.33 4.19 -0.33
C LEU A 54 10.72 4.61 -0.85
N GLU A 55 11.72 4.65 0.01
CA GLU A 55 13.11 4.96 -0.35
C GLU A 55 13.71 3.92 -1.29
N GLU A 56 13.51 2.64 -0.98
CA GLU A 56 13.99 1.55 -1.83
C GLU A 56 13.31 1.55 -3.21
N HIS A 57 11.99 1.76 -3.26
CA HIS A 57 11.27 1.84 -4.53
C HIS A 57 11.72 3.06 -5.35
N TRP A 58 11.98 4.20 -4.70
CA TRP A 58 12.58 5.35 -5.37
C TRP A 58 13.97 5.02 -5.95
N ARG A 59 14.85 4.41 -5.15
CA ARG A 59 16.19 4.00 -5.59
C ARG A 59 16.14 3.09 -6.81
N LEU A 60 15.27 2.08 -6.79
CA LEU A 60 15.05 1.17 -7.92
C LEU A 60 14.48 1.90 -9.15
N ALA A 61 13.57 2.84 -8.95
CA ALA A 61 13.01 3.64 -10.05
C ALA A 61 14.08 4.52 -10.71
N VAL A 62 14.95 5.16 -9.92
CA VAL A 62 16.08 5.95 -10.44
C VAL A 62 17.06 5.04 -11.20
N GLN A 63 17.38 3.87 -10.64
CA GLN A 63 18.28 2.90 -11.28
C GLN A 63 17.77 2.44 -12.66
N LEU A 64 16.46 2.26 -12.81
CA LEU A 64 15.85 1.76 -14.06
C LEU A 64 15.51 2.86 -15.07
N TYR A 65 15.08 4.03 -14.61
CA TYR A 65 14.48 5.06 -15.46
C TYR A 65 15.26 6.37 -15.51
N GLY A 66 16.28 6.53 -14.66
CA GLY A 66 16.94 7.81 -14.43
C GLY A 66 16.11 8.75 -13.56
N GLU A 67 16.77 9.74 -13.00
CA GLU A 67 16.22 10.64 -11.99
C GLU A 67 15.01 11.46 -12.48
N GLU A 68 15.11 12.05 -13.68
CA GLU A 68 14.05 12.90 -14.25
C GLU A 68 12.72 12.14 -14.44
N ARG A 69 12.80 10.88 -14.91
CA ARG A 69 11.62 10.06 -15.17
C ARG A 69 11.10 9.38 -13.90
N ALA A 70 11.98 9.06 -12.95
CA ALA A 70 11.61 8.44 -11.69
C ALA A 70 10.59 9.29 -10.91
N GLY A 71 10.79 10.61 -10.79
CA GLY A 71 9.85 11.49 -10.10
C GLY A 71 8.41 11.40 -10.61
N ARG A 72 8.23 11.51 -11.93
CA ARG A 72 6.91 11.43 -12.58
C ARG A 72 6.27 10.05 -12.40
N LEU A 73 7.05 8.97 -12.48
CA LEU A 73 6.57 7.60 -12.29
C LEU A 73 6.23 7.30 -10.83
N MET A 74 7.04 7.77 -9.89
CA MET A 74 6.87 7.52 -8.46
C MET A 74 5.69 8.29 -7.87
N ARG A 75 5.28 9.41 -8.47
CA ARG A 75 4.08 10.16 -8.09
C ARG A 75 2.84 9.28 -7.87
N LYS A 76 2.50 8.43 -8.86
CA LYS A 76 1.32 7.55 -8.76
C LYS A 76 1.47 6.47 -7.68
N PHE A 77 2.71 6.04 -7.42
CA PHE A 77 2.99 5.04 -6.39
C PHE A 77 2.92 5.65 -5.00
N GLY A 78 3.50 6.84 -4.79
CA GLY A 78 3.41 7.58 -3.52
C GLY A 78 1.96 7.83 -3.12
N ILE A 79 1.11 8.25 -4.05
CA ILE A 79 -0.36 8.38 -3.84
C ILE A 79 -1.00 7.08 -3.32
N LYS A 80 -0.53 5.92 -3.79
CA LYS A 80 -1.06 4.62 -3.38
C LYS A 80 -0.49 4.16 -2.04
N TYR A 81 0.80 4.41 -1.77
CA TYR A 81 1.42 4.16 -0.47
C TYR A 81 0.78 4.97 0.65
N ALA A 82 0.31 6.20 0.36
CA ALA A 82 -0.34 7.06 1.34
C ALA A 82 -1.49 6.37 2.09
N ALA A 83 -2.14 5.37 1.47
CA ALA A 83 -3.28 4.68 2.07
C ALA A 83 -2.92 3.80 3.27
N SER A 84 -1.64 3.48 3.48
CA SER A 84 -1.15 2.78 4.67
C SER A 84 -0.77 3.73 5.81
N HIS A 85 -0.88 5.05 5.60
CA HIS A 85 -0.54 6.06 6.58
C HIS A 85 -1.81 6.66 7.22
N PRO A 86 -1.84 6.90 8.54
CA PRO A 86 -3.00 7.49 9.21
C PRO A 86 -3.46 8.84 8.63
N GLN A 87 -2.51 9.67 8.20
CA GLN A 87 -2.72 10.97 7.54
C GLN A 87 -2.82 10.85 6.01
N TYR A 88 -3.70 9.97 5.54
CA TYR A 88 -3.80 9.62 4.12
C TYR A 88 -4.01 10.83 3.21
N GLU A 89 -4.94 11.72 3.53
CA GLU A 89 -5.35 12.81 2.64
C GLU A 89 -4.23 13.81 2.39
N GLU A 90 -3.51 14.21 3.44
CA GLU A 90 -2.42 15.16 3.39
C GLU A 90 -1.22 14.60 2.62
N ILE A 91 -0.88 13.33 2.86
CA ILE A 91 0.23 12.67 2.19
C ILE A 91 -0.09 12.41 0.72
N ARG A 92 -1.32 11.98 0.44
CA ARG A 92 -1.81 11.82 -0.94
C ARG A 92 -1.70 13.13 -1.70
N SER A 93 -2.11 14.24 -1.08
CA SER A 93 -1.99 15.58 -1.65
C SER A 93 -0.53 15.97 -1.89
N GLY A 94 0.34 15.72 -0.90
CA GLY A 94 1.78 15.95 -1.01
C GLY A 94 2.41 15.20 -2.19
N PHE A 95 2.17 13.89 -2.29
CA PHE A 95 2.68 13.10 -3.41
C PHE A 95 2.11 13.55 -4.76
N ALA A 96 0.84 13.98 -4.84
CA ALA A 96 0.25 14.46 -6.08
C ALA A 96 0.98 15.68 -6.69
N GLN A 97 1.67 16.47 -5.86
CA GLN A 97 2.42 17.65 -6.29
C GLN A 97 3.88 17.36 -6.70
N VAL A 98 4.40 16.16 -6.47
CA VAL A 98 5.81 15.81 -6.73
C VAL A 98 6.17 15.90 -8.21
N ARG A 99 7.11 16.77 -8.58
CA ARG A 99 7.63 16.95 -9.95
C ARG A 99 9.01 16.36 -10.17
N GLY A 100 9.80 16.22 -9.10
CA GLY A 100 11.15 15.66 -9.14
C GLY A 100 11.63 15.14 -7.79
N THR A 101 12.93 14.87 -7.71
CA THR A 101 13.60 14.27 -6.53
C THR A 101 13.45 15.08 -5.27
N GLU A 102 13.63 16.40 -5.36
CA GLU A 102 13.56 17.29 -4.20
C GLU A 102 12.17 17.25 -3.54
N ASP A 103 11.10 17.38 -4.34
CA ASP A 103 9.73 17.30 -3.84
C ASP A 103 9.43 15.95 -3.17
N TRP A 104 9.96 14.85 -3.74
CA TRP A 104 9.80 13.51 -3.19
C TRP A 104 10.40 13.42 -1.79
N TRP A 105 11.64 13.89 -1.63
CA TRP A 105 12.32 13.88 -0.34
C TRP A 105 11.66 14.79 0.67
N GLN A 106 11.13 15.95 0.25
CA GLN A 106 10.37 16.84 1.14
C GLN A 106 9.10 16.17 1.68
N VAL A 107 8.38 15.38 0.87
CA VAL A 107 7.23 14.61 1.36
C VAL A 107 7.67 13.58 2.40
N LEU A 108 8.75 12.83 2.15
CA LEU A 108 9.27 11.85 3.10
C LEU A 108 9.79 12.49 4.38
N GLN A 109 10.49 13.62 4.31
CA GLN A 109 10.96 14.35 5.48
C GLN A 109 9.81 14.93 6.30
N ARG A 110 8.74 15.38 5.65
CA ARG A 110 7.61 15.99 6.35
C ARG A 110 6.73 14.96 7.06
N TRP A 111 6.46 13.82 6.41
CA TRP A 111 5.43 12.88 6.86
C TRP A 111 5.96 11.53 7.33
N TYR A 112 7.20 11.18 6.96
CA TYR A 112 7.80 9.89 7.26
C TYR A 112 9.12 10.04 8.05
N ALA A 113 9.31 11.13 8.81
CA ALA A 113 10.54 11.36 9.57
C ALA A 113 10.53 10.77 10.99
N VAL A 114 9.36 10.54 11.56
CA VAL A 114 9.19 10.03 12.93
C VAL A 114 8.39 8.74 12.86
N ASP A 115 8.76 7.75 13.66
CA ASP A 115 8.01 6.49 13.70
C ASP A 115 6.64 6.66 14.33
N GLY A 116 5.74 5.76 13.96
CA GLY A 116 4.37 5.78 14.41
C GLY A 116 3.59 4.60 13.85
N PRO A 117 2.35 4.41 14.31
CA PRO A 117 1.50 3.34 13.80
C PRO A 117 1.14 3.58 12.34
N GLY A 118 1.19 2.53 11.52
CA GLY A 118 0.52 2.51 10.22
C GLY A 118 -0.94 2.07 10.33
N CYS A 119 -1.61 2.04 9.18
CA CYS A 119 -2.94 1.45 9.05
C CYS A 119 -3.00 0.52 7.83
N TYR A 120 -3.99 -0.37 7.84
CA TYR A 120 -4.30 -1.17 6.66
C TYR A 120 -5.03 -0.31 5.63
N PRO A 121 -4.63 -0.34 4.35
CA PRO A 121 -5.34 0.40 3.32
C PRO A 121 -6.77 -0.12 3.17
N PRO A 122 -7.75 0.75 2.88
CA PRO A 122 -9.13 0.33 2.77
C PRO A 122 -9.31 -0.65 1.59
N THR A 123 -10.12 -1.68 1.80
CA THR A 123 -10.33 -2.78 0.82
C THR A 123 -10.84 -2.28 -0.53
N HIS A 124 -11.62 -1.21 -0.56
CA HIS A 124 -12.17 -0.63 -1.78
C HIS A 124 -11.15 0.17 -2.61
N LEU A 125 -9.97 0.51 -2.07
CA LEU A 125 -8.95 1.29 -2.79
C LEU A 125 -8.47 0.63 -4.10
N HIS A 126 -8.54 -0.70 -4.14
CA HIS A 126 -8.13 -1.54 -5.26
C HIS A 126 -9.30 -2.32 -5.89
N ALA A 127 -10.53 -2.05 -5.46
CA ALA A 127 -11.70 -2.70 -6.02
C ALA A 127 -11.78 -2.47 -7.53
N ALA A 128 -12.26 -3.48 -8.26
CA ALA A 128 -12.64 -3.27 -9.65
C ALA A 128 -13.84 -2.32 -9.68
N TYR A 129 -13.83 -1.34 -10.60
CA TYR A 129 -15.07 -0.64 -10.95
C TYR A 129 -16.12 -1.70 -11.28
N GLY A 130 -17.23 -1.71 -10.51
CA GLY A 130 -18.34 -2.65 -10.71
C GLY A 130 -18.50 -3.78 -9.71
N SER A 131 -17.69 -3.91 -8.64
CA SER A 131 -18.01 -4.86 -7.55
C SER A 131 -19.06 -4.27 -6.59
N GLY A 132 -20.23 -3.93 -7.13
CA GLY A 132 -21.44 -3.70 -6.35
C GLY A 132 -22.08 -5.03 -5.98
N CYS A 133 -21.43 -5.79 -5.09
CA CYS A 133 -22.16 -6.68 -4.20
C CYS A 133 -22.05 -6.06 -2.83
N ALA A 134 -22.97 -5.13 -2.55
CA ALA A 134 -23.21 -4.64 -1.22
C ALA A 134 -23.85 -5.77 -0.43
N ASP A 135 -23.05 -6.52 0.32
CA ASP A 135 -23.58 -7.24 1.48
C ASP A 135 -23.84 -6.19 2.56
N SER A 136 -25.09 -5.73 2.57
CA SER A 136 -25.67 -4.92 3.61
C SER A 136 -25.83 -5.74 4.88
N SER A 137 -24.80 -5.76 5.72
CA SER A 137 -24.93 -5.99 7.16
C SER A 137 -23.61 -5.66 7.86
N ASP A 138 -23.48 -4.43 8.35
CA ASP A 138 -23.18 -4.29 9.77
C ASP A 138 -23.65 -2.92 10.27
N SER A 139 -24.75 -3.02 11.01
CA SER A 139 -25.30 -1.99 11.86
C SER A 139 -24.46 -1.92 13.14
N ALA A 140 -24.32 -0.70 13.65
CA ALA A 140 -23.92 -0.33 15.00
C ALA A 140 -22.42 -0.30 15.32
N CYS A 141 -21.89 0.92 15.39
CA CYS A 141 -21.24 1.36 16.61
C CYS A 141 -21.91 2.66 17.06
N LYS A 142 -22.51 2.60 18.26
CA LYS A 142 -22.87 3.76 19.07
C LYS A 142 -21.61 4.45 19.58
#